data_AF-A0A1X1XDX9-F1
#
_entry.id   AF-A0A1X1XDX9-F1
#
_cell.length_a   1.000
_cell.length_b   1.000
_cell.length_c   1.000
_cell.angle_alpha   90.00
_cell.angle_beta   90.00
_cell.angle_gamma   90.00
#
_symmetry.space_group_name_H-M   'P 1'
#
loop_
_entity.id
_entity.type
_entity.pdbx_description
1 polymer ?
#
loop_
_entity_poly.entity_id
_entity_poly.type
_entity_poly.pdbx_seq_one_letter_code
_entity_poly.pdbx_strand_id
1 'polypeptide(L)'
;MDWVQDRWHELITAGSTTWLALGTWAVLAVGVFALWWANRQVRRNRELSIEETRPHVGMFMEPHAADWHVMELVVRNFGKTAAYNIRFAFAHPPTVAAYENSSDGYADVVELHLPDELATLAPNQEWRTVWDSAVERAELGDDIESRFTGTLTYYDRPHDRPRWKFWRPARRRFETQAVLDWDALPPVQRVELMSAHDLAKREKQKLELLRGVLRYFHYASTEPRPDVFRSEIERINRAADETQERWRARQQLDDPTDVHLRWGRPEEAVGKHRV
;
A
#
# COMPACT_ATOMS: atom_id res chain seq x y z
N MET A 1 78.95 -2.06 -22.15
CA MET A 1 78.06 -3.23 -21.93
C MET A 1 78.54 -4.09 -20.74
N ASP A 2 79.64 -3.74 -20.07
CA ASP A 2 80.20 -4.50 -18.92
C ASP A 2 79.39 -4.41 -17.62
N TRP A 3 78.67 -3.31 -17.36
CA TRP A 3 77.96 -3.14 -16.07
C TRP A 3 76.82 -4.15 -15.85
N VAL A 4 76.24 -4.66 -16.93
CA VAL A 4 75.21 -5.71 -16.87
C VAL A 4 75.87 -7.05 -16.61
N GLN A 5 77.01 -7.35 -17.25
CA GLN A 5 77.75 -8.60 -17.05
C GLN A 5 78.34 -8.73 -15.64
N ASP A 6 78.87 -7.65 -15.07
CA ASP A 6 79.39 -7.63 -13.70
C ASP A 6 78.29 -7.88 -12.65
N ARG A 7 77.10 -7.28 -12.84
CA ARG A 7 75.92 -7.52 -11.98
C ARG A 7 75.41 -8.96 -12.08
N TRP A 8 75.51 -9.58 -13.26
CA TRP A 8 75.15 -10.98 -13.45
C TRP A 8 76.15 -11.94 -12.80
N HIS A 9 77.45 -11.62 -12.81
CA HIS A 9 78.46 -12.44 -12.14
C HIS A 9 78.43 -12.32 -10.60
N GLU A 10 78.08 -11.16 -10.04
CA GLU A 10 77.82 -11.03 -8.60
C GLU A 10 76.57 -11.82 -8.15
N LEU A 11 75.53 -11.90 -8.97
CA LEU A 11 74.34 -12.72 -8.69
C LEU A 11 74.62 -14.23 -8.71
N ILE A 12 75.56 -14.68 -9.56
CA ILE A 12 75.91 -16.09 -9.72
C ILE A 12 76.93 -16.55 -8.66
N THR A 13 77.74 -15.64 -8.11
CA THR A 13 78.73 -15.93 -7.06
C THR A 13 78.22 -15.72 -5.63
N ALA A 14 77.02 -15.17 -5.47
CA ALA A 14 76.35 -15.08 -4.18
C ALA A 14 76.11 -16.49 -3.59
N GLY A 15 76.75 -16.79 -2.46
CA GLY A 15 76.67 -18.10 -1.79
C GLY A 15 75.23 -18.57 -1.56
N SER A 16 75.05 -19.90 -1.52
CA SER A 16 73.74 -20.57 -1.36
C SER A 16 72.85 -19.97 -0.26
N THR A 17 73.45 -19.46 0.81
CA THR A 17 72.78 -18.77 1.91
C THR A 17 72.05 -17.48 1.48
N THR A 18 72.59 -16.70 0.54
CA THR A 18 71.98 -15.46 0.04
C THR A 18 70.75 -15.76 -0.81
N TRP A 19 70.80 -16.83 -1.61
CA TRP A 19 69.66 -17.31 -2.39
C TRP A 19 68.54 -17.86 -1.50
N LEU A 20 68.88 -18.54 -0.41
CA LEU A 20 67.89 -19.00 0.59
C LEU A 20 67.24 -17.82 1.33
N ALA A 21 68.01 -16.79 1.68
CA ALA A 21 67.48 -15.58 2.29
C ALA A 21 66.52 -14.83 1.34
N LEU A 22 66.88 -14.70 0.06
CA LEU A 22 66.01 -14.10 -0.97
C LEU A 22 64.73 -14.91 -1.20
N GLY A 23 64.83 -16.24 -1.23
CA GLY A 23 63.66 -17.12 -1.34
C GLY A 23 62.68 -16.95 -0.17
N THR A 24 63.20 -16.80 1.06
CA THR A 24 62.38 -16.58 2.25
C THR A 24 61.61 -15.27 2.18
N TRP A 25 62.26 -14.18 1.74
CA TRP A 25 61.61 -12.89 1.52
C TRP A 25 60.58 -12.94 0.38
N ALA A 26 60.84 -13.69 -0.68
CA ALA A 26 59.87 -13.89 -1.76
C ALA A 26 58.61 -14.62 -1.28
N VAL A 27 58.75 -15.67 -0.47
CA VAL A 27 57.60 -16.38 0.13
C VAL A 27 56.81 -15.46 1.06
N LEU A 28 57.48 -14.66 1.88
CA LEU A 28 56.81 -13.66 2.73
C LEU A 28 56.06 -12.61 1.89
N ALA A 29 56.67 -12.10 0.82
CA ALA A 29 56.04 -11.13 -0.07
C ALA A 29 54.80 -11.71 -0.77
N VAL A 30 54.88 -12.95 -1.25
CA VAL A 30 53.73 -13.66 -1.85
C VAL A 30 52.64 -13.87 -0.79
N GLY A 31 53.01 -14.26 0.44
CA GLY A 31 52.06 -14.42 1.55
C GLY A 31 51.34 -13.11 1.88
N VAL A 32 52.06 -12.00 2.00
CA VAL A 32 51.48 -10.67 2.25
C VAL A 32 50.59 -10.23 1.10
N PHE A 33 51.01 -10.45 -0.15
CA PHE A 33 50.21 -10.11 -1.33
C PHE A 33 48.92 -10.94 -1.40
N ALA A 34 49.00 -12.24 -1.13
CA ALA A 34 47.83 -13.12 -1.06
C ALA A 34 46.86 -12.67 0.04
N LEU A 35 47.37 -12.28 1.21
CA LEU A 35 46.55 -11.78 2.32
C LEU A 35 45.85 -10.45 1.94
N TRP A 36 46.59 -9.55 1.29
CA TRP A 36 46.06 -8.28 0.80
C TRP A 36 44.97 -8.48 -0.26
N TRP A 37 45.21 -9.36 -1.23
CA TRP A 37 44.26 -9.67 -2.28
C TRP A 37 43.00 -10.34 -1.73
N ALA A 38 43.15 -11.32 -0.82
CA ALA A 38 42.03 -11.97 -0.13
C ALA A 38 41.19 -10.96 0.66
N ASN A 39 41.82 -10.03 1.39
CA ASN A 39 41.11 -8.98 2.11
C ASN A 39 40.33 -8.07 1.15
N ARG A 40 40.93 -7.69 0.01
CA ARG A 40 40.24 -6.90 -1.03
C ARG A 40 39.04 -7.66 -1.62
N GLN A 41 39.20 -8.95 -1.87
CA GLN A 41 38.13 -9.81 -2.40
C GLN A 41 36.98 -9.98 -1.40
N VAL A 42 37.29 -10.21 -0.12
CA VAL A 42 36.30 -10.31 0.95
C VAL A 42 35.52 -9.00 1.11
N ARG A 43 36.19 -7.84 1.01
CA ARG A 43 35.51 -6.53 1.07
C ARG A 43 34.51 -6.36 -0.07
N ARG A 44 34.91 -6.66 -1.31
CA ARG A 44 34.01 -6.61 -2.47
C ARG A 44 32.82 -7.56 -2.35
N ASN A 45 33.07 -8.81 -1.95
CA ASN A 45 32.00 -9.78 -1.76
C ASN A 45 31.03 -9.36 -0.64
N ARG A 46 31.52 -8.70 0.41
CA ARG A 46 30.66 -8.16 1.47
C ARG A 46 29.76 -7.04 0.94
N GLU A 47 30.30 -6.11 0.16
CA GLU A 47 29.53 -5.02 -0.45
C GLU A 47 28.41 -5.56 -1.35
N LEU A 48 28.75 -6.50 -2.24
CA LEU A 48 27.77 -7.16 -3.12
C LEU A 48 26.70 -7.92 -2.33
N SER A 49 27.10 -8.67 -1.29
CA SER A 49 26.15 -9.40 -0.45
C SER A 49 25.16 -8.46 0.25
N ILE A 50 25.61 -7.27 0.66
CA ILE A 50 24.76 -6.28 1.33
C ILE A 50 23.75 -5.70 0.33
N GLU A 51 24.15 -5.46 -0.91
CA GLU A 51 23.25 -4.97 -1.95
C GLU A 51 22.19 -6.00 -2.34
N GLU A 52 22.59 -7.28 -2.49
CA GLU A 52 21.66 -8.37 -2.81
C GLU A 52 20.70 -8.71 -1.66
N THR A 53 21.13 -8.49 -0.41
CA THR A 53 20.34 -8.81 0.80
C THR A 53 19.68 -7.59 1.41
N ARG A 54 19.63 -6.44 0.71
CA ARG A 54 19.03 -5.23 1.26
C ARG A 54 17.52 -5.39 1.53
N PRO A 55 16.98 -4.73 2.57
CA PRO A 55 15.54 -4.54 2.68
C PRO A 55 15.07 -3.63 1.53
N HIS A 56 13.84 -3.82 1.07
CA HIS A 56 13.25 -2.96 0.04
C HIS A 56 11.79 -2.72 0.38
N VAL A 57 11.50 -1.58 1.00
CA VAL A 57 10.15 -1.22 1.41
C VAL A 57 9.54 -0.31 0.35
N GLY A 58 8.42 -0.73 -0.21
CA GLY A 58 7.59 0.06 -1.12
C GLY A 58 6.23 0.37 -0.48
N MET A 59 5.62 1.44 -0.97
CA MET A 59 4.27 1.86 -0.59
C MET A 59 3.48 2.13 -1.86
N PHE A 60 2.29 1.54 -1.96
CA PHE A 60 1.45 1.58 -3.15
C PHE A 60 -0.02 1.42 -2.76
N MET A 61 -0.90 1.62 -3.74
CA MET A 61 -2.35 1.49 -3.58
C MET A 61 -2.81 0.19 -4.23
N GLU A 62 -3.73 -0.50 -3.58
CA GLU A 62 -4.34 -1.71 -4.10
C GLU A 62 -5.85 -1.72 -3.81
N PRO A 63 -6.71 -2.12 -4.76
CA PRO A 63 -8.13 -2.31 -4.48
C PRO A 63 -8.36 -3.40 -3.43
N HIS A 64 -9.35 -3.21 -2.57
CA HIS A 64 -9.74 -4.21 -1.58
C HIS A 64 -10.32 -5.46 -2.28
N ALA A 65 -10.00 -6.64 -1.76
CA ALA A 65 -10.31 -7.91 -2.43
C ALA A 65 -11.82 -8.23 -2.47
N ALA A 66 -12.56 -7.84 -1.43
CA ALA A 66 -14.02 -8.02 -1.37
C ALA A 66 -14.79 -6.80 -1.90
N ASP A 67 -14.12 -5.65 -2.00
CA ASP A 67 -14.76 -4.39 -2.33
C ASP A 67 -13.86 -3.62 -3.29
N TRP A 68 -14.25 -3.67 -4.56
CA TRP A 68 -13.46 -3.16 -5.66
C TRP A 68 -13.38 -1.63 -5.68
N HIS A 69 -14.31 -0.92 -5.02
CA HIS A 69 -14.30 0.54 -4.96
C HIS A 69 -13.48 1.07 -3.79
N VAL A 70 -13.24 0.27 -2.76
CA VAL A 70 -12.37 0.63 -1.65
C VAL A 70 -10.91 0.45 -2.04
N MET A 71 -10.12 1.51 -1.91
CA MET A 71 -8.67 1.44 -2.08
C MET A 71 -8.00 1.32 -0.72
N GLU A 72 -7.01 0.45 -0.67
CA GLU A 72 -6.14 0.28 0.47
C GLU A 72 -4.75 0.85 0.19
N LEU A 73 -4.15 1.33 1.27
CA LEU A 73 -2.77 1.75 1.29
C LEU A 73 -1.92 0.60 1.83
N VAL A 74 -1.00 0.11 1.01
CA VAL A 74 -0.17 -1.05 1.30
C VAL A 74 1.28 -0.63 1.43
N VAL A 75 1.92 -1.00 2.54
CA VAL A 75 3.36 -0.86 2.77
C VAL A 75 3.96 -2.25 2.88
N ARG A 76 4.81 -2.63 1.92
CA ARG A 76 5.35 -3.99 1.82
C ARG A 76 6.86 -4.01 1.72
N ASN A 77 7.48 -4.97 2.38
CA ASN A 77 8.89 -5.26 2.22
C ASN A 77 9.11 -6.34 1.15
N PHE A 78 9.60 -5.94 -0.02
CA PHE A 78 10.01 -6.79 -1.13
C PHE A 78 11.47 -7.28 -1.02
N GLY A 79 12.21 -6.81 -0.02
CA GLY A 79 13.60 -7.19 0.20
C GLY A 79 13.75 -8.58 0.80
N LYS A 80 14.98 -9.10 0.78
CA LYS A 80 15.32 -10.41 1.38
C LYS A 80 15.53 -10.36 2.89
N THR A 81 15.62 -9.16 3.47
CA THR A 81 15.85 -8.94 4.90
C THR A 81 14.79 -8.03 5.50
N ALA A 82 14.61 -8.10 6.82
CA ALA A 82 13.65 -7.29 7.53
C ALA A 82 14.03 -5.80 7.50
N ALA A 83 13.04 -4.94 7.35
CA ALA A 83 13.16 -3.50 7.45
C ALA A 83 12.75 -3.04 8.85
N TYR A 84 13.51 -2.10 9.44
CA TYR A 84 13.27 -1.59 10.79
C TYR A 84 13.06 -0.08 10.79
N ASN A 85 12.28 0.41 11.76
CA ASN A 85 11.98 1.83 11.98
C ASN A 85 11.58 2.53 10.68
N ILE A 86 10.55 2.01 10.03
CA ILE A 86 10.02 2.56 8.78
C ILE A 86 9.25 3.83 9.12
N ARG A 87 9.61 4.92 8.46
CA ARG A 87 9.00 6.25 8.65
C ARG A 87 8.50 6.80 7.33
N PHE A 88 7.37 7.48 7.42
CA PHE A 88 6.72 8.12 6.29
C PHE A 88 7.05 9.62 6.31
N ALA A 89 7.48 10.16 5.17
CA ALA A 89 7.71 11.58 5.00
C ALA A 89 7.04 12.03 3.70
N PHE A 90 5.91 12.71 3.82
CA PHE A 90 5.15 13.24 2.68
C PHE A 90 5.32 14.75 2.59
N ALA A 91 5.45 15.28 1.37
CA ALA A 91 5.43 16.74 1.16
C ALA A 91 4.03 17.31 1.42
N HIS A 92 3.01 16.59 0.95
CA HIS A 92 1.61 16.79 1.26
C HIS A 92 1.07 15.48 1.83
N PRO A 93 0.60 15.46 3.09
CA PRO A 93 0.03 14.26 3.69
C PRO A 93 -1.11 13.70 2.84
N PRO A 94 -1.25 12.36 2.75
CA PRO A 94 -2.39 11.75 2.08
C PRO A 94 -3.71 12.21 2.69
N THR A 95 -4.73 12.45 1.88
CA THR A 95 -6.06 12.90 2.33
C THR A 95 -7.14 11.85 2.12
N VAL A 96 -8.17 11.92 2.96
CA VAL A 96 -9.37 11.06 2.95
C VAL A 96 -10.61 11.93 3.04
N ALA A 97 -11.69 11.53 2.36
CA ALA A 97 -12.98 12.18 2.52
C ALA A 97 -13.72 11.64 3.77
N ALA A 98 -14.09 12.53 4.68
CA ALA A 98 -14.79 12.20 5.92
C ALA A 98 -16.30 12.38 5.74
N TYR A 99 -16.98 11.30 5.37
CA TYR A 99 -18.43 11.32 5.10
C TYR A 99 -19.30 11.24 6.37
N GLU A 100 -18.78 10.67 7.46
CA GLU A 100 -19.60 10.33 8.64
C GLU A 100 -19.95 11.53 9.54
N ASN A 101 -19.26 12.67 9.36
CA ASN A 101 -19.36 13.83 10.25
C ASN A 101 -19.88 15.10 9.57
N SER A 102 -20.32 15.01 8.31
CA SER A 102 -20.83 16.19 7.59
C SER A 102 -22.27 16.48 7.97
N SER A 103 -22.50 17.61 8.64
CA SER A 103 -23.85 18.10 8.94
C SER A 103 -24.59 18.61 7.69
N ASP A 104 -23.83 18.94 6.64
CA ASP A 104 -24.30 19.72 5.49
C ASP A 104 -24.32 18.91 4.17
N GLY A 105 -24.00 17.61 4.22
CA GLY A 105 -24.00 16.72 3.06
C GLY A 105 -22.80 16.86 2.12
N TYR A 106 -21.83 17.71 2.46
CA TYR A 106 -20.54 17.81 1.79
C TYR A 106 -19.47 17.08 2.60
N ALA A 107 -18.72 16.18 1.99
CA ALA A 107 -17.65 15.46 2.68
C ALA A 107 -16.48 16.40 2.96
N ASP A 108 -16.04 16.44 4.22
CA ASP A 108 -14.85 17.21 4.58
C ASP A 108 -13.59 16.42 4.20
N VAL A 109 -12.64 17.08 3.54
CA VAL A 109 -11.35 16.47 3.22
C VAL A 109 -10.42 16.59 4.43
N VAL A 110 -10.04 15.45 5.00
CA VAL A 110 -9.20 15.36 6.21
C VAL A 110 -7.89 14.63 5.88
N GLU A 111 -6.85 14.85 6.68
CA GLU A 111 -5.59 14.11 6.58
C GLU A 111 -5.79 12.64 7.01
N LEU A 112 -5.25 11.71 6.21
CA LEU A 112 -5.19 10.29 6.53
C LEU A 112 -4.19 10.07 7.68
N HIS A 113 -4.67 9.57 8.81
CA HIS A 113 -3.83 9.24 9.94
C HIS A 113 -2.99 7.99 9.67
N LEU A 114 -1.71 8.20 9.37
CA LEU A 114 -0.69 7.16 9.30
C LEU A 114 0.01 6.97 10.65
N PRO A 115 0.47 5.75 10.98
CA PRO A 115 1.29 5.55 12.16
C PRO A 115 2.64 6.27 12.00
N ASP A 116 3.13 6.89 13.07
CA ASP A 116 4.41 7.63 13.07
C ASP A 116 5.59 6.78 12.59
N GLU A 117 5.61 5.50 12.99
CA GLU A 117 6.58 4.53 12.51
C GLU A 117 6.04 3.09 12.52
N LEU A 118 6.49 2.28 11.57
CA LEU A 118 6.36 0.83 11.64
C LEU A 118 7.66 0.23 12.20
N ALA A 119 7.57 -0.42 13.35
CA ALA A 119 8.75 -0.91 14.07
C ALA A 119 9.57 -1.92 13.25
N THR A 120 8.90 -2.89 12.62
CA THR A 120 9.56 -3.92 11.80
C THR A 120 8.61 -4.47 10.73
N LEU A 121 9.12 -4.64 9.51
CA LEU A 121 8.50 -5.45 8.46
C LEU A 121 9.45 -6.58 8.06
N ALA A 122 9.06 -7.82 8.32
CA ALA A 122 9.77 -9.00 7.85
C ALA A 122 9.76 -9.08 6.31
N PRO A 123 10.64 -9.89 5.69
CA PRO A 123 10.60 -10.13 4.24
C PRO A 123 9.21 -10.60 3.80
N ASN A 124 8.65 -9.99 2.75
CA ASN A 124 7.30 -10.22 2.23
C ASN A 124 6.15 -9.88 3.20
N GLN A 125 6.43 -9.28 4.35
CA GLN A 125 5.38 -8.78 5.23
C GLN A 125 4.84 -7.47 4.68
N GLU A 126 3.53 -7.30 4.81
CA GLU A 126 2.79 -6.09 4.48
C GLU A 126 2.06 -5.55 5.69
N TRP A 127 2.00 -4.22 5.76
CA TRP A 127 1.07 -3.47 6.59
C TRP A 127 0.06 -2.82 5.65
N ARG A 128 -1.22 -2.92 6.00
CA ARG A 128 -2.34 -2.46 5.16
C ARG A 128 -3.28 -1.65 6.02
N THR A 129 -3.80 -0.58 5.42
CA THR A 129 -4.92 0.18 5.99
C THR A 129 -5.88 0.52 4.87
N VAL A 130 -7.17 0.56 5.20
CA VAL A 130 -8.18 1.15 4.32
C VAL A 130 -7.86 2.64 4.17
N TRP A 131 -7.89 3.15 2.95
CA TRP A 131 -7.65 4.55 2.66
C TRP A 131 -8.96 5.26 2.37
N ASP A 132 -9.59 5.01 1.23
CA ASP A 132 -10.78 5.75 0.78
C ASP A 132 -11.53 4.98 -0.32
N SER A 133 -12.77 5.38 -0.61
CA SER A 133 -13.55 4.87 -1.73
C SER A 133 -13.23 5.66 -3.00
N ALA A 134 -12.79 4.97 -4.05
CA ALA A 134 -12.50 5.59 -5.35
C ALA A 134 -13.75 6.19 -6.01
N VAL A 135 -14.92 5.61 -5.75
CA VAL A 135 -16.20 6.12 -6.29
C VAL A 135 -16.58 7.41 -5.60
N GLU A 136 -16.59 7.42 -4.27
CA GLU A 136 -16.98 8.61 -3.49
C GLU A 136 -15.95 9.74 -3.67
N ARG A 137 -14.66 9.40 -3.79
CA ARG A 137 -13.61 10.36 -4.13
C ARG A 137 -13.82 11.00 -5.50
N ALA A 138 -14.28 10.23 -6.50
CA ALA A 138 -14.58 10.75 -7.83
C ALA A 138 -15.77 11.72 -7.83
N GLU A 139 -16.69 11.61 -6.86
CA GLU A 139 -17.79 12.58 -6.70
C GLU A 139 -17.31 13.94 -6.18
N LEU A 140 -16.22 13.99 -5.41
CA LEU A 140 -15.58 15.25 -5.01
C LEU A 140 -14.81 15.92 -6.16
N GLY A 141 -14.38 15.16 -7.17
CA GLY A 141 -13.67 15.70 -8.33
C GLY A 141 -12.38 16.43 -7.95
N ASP A 142 -12.24 17.68 -8.41
CA ASP A 142 -11.04 18.51 -8.23
C ASP A 142 -10.88 19.08 -6.80
N ASP A 143 -11.89 18.91 -5.94
CA ASP A 143 -11.85 19.40 -4.55
C ASP A 143 -10.93 18.54 -3.64
N ILE A 144 -10.42 17.42 -4.16
CA ILE A 144 -9.52 16.52 -3.45
C ILE A 144 -8.27 16.18 -4.27
N GLU A 145 -7.10 16.29 -3.63
CA GLU A 145 -5.80 16.04 -4.29
C GLU A 145 -5.69 14.58 -4.78
N SER A 146 -5.33 14.36 -6.04
CA SER A 146 -5.20 12.99 -6.59
C SER A 146 -3.80 12.39 -6.40
N ARG A 147 -2.76 13.21 -6.19
CA ARG A 147 -1.37 12.75 -6.21
C ARG A 147 -0.57 13.16 -4.98
N PHE A 148 -0.05 12.16 -4.28
CA PHE A 148 0.79 12.33 -3.09
C PHE A 148 2.18 11.78 -3.33
N THR A 149 3.19 12.63 -3.15
CA THR A 149 4.61 12.22 -3.24
C THR A 149 5.22 12.20 -1.85
N GLY A 150 5.85 11.08 -1.51
CA GLY A 150 6.51 10.88 -0.23
C GLY A 150 7.75 10.01 -0.34
N THR A 151 8.50 9.96 0.76
CA THR A 151 9.71 9.15 0.89
C THR A 151 9.57 8.27 2.13
N LEU A 152 9.82 6.98 1.95
CA LEU A 152 9.94 5.99 3.02
C LEU A 152 11.39 5.95 3.47
N THR A 153 11.65 6.15 4.76
CA THR A 153 12.96 5.92 5.37
C THR A 153 12.94 4.65 6.21
N TYR A 154 13.92 3.76 6.06
CA TYR A 154 14.01 2.52 6.83
C TYR A 154 15.47 2.05 7.00
N TYR A 155 15.68 1.04 7.84
CA TYR A 155 17.01 0.52 8.20
C TYR A 155 17.12 -1.00 8.05
N ASP A 156 18.34 -1.50 7.87
CA ASP A 156 18.65 -2.95 7.81
C ASP A 156 18.67 -3.64 9.18
N ARG A 157 18.73 -2.87 10.26
CA ARG A 157 18.94 -3.35 11.63
C ARG A 157 18.16 -2.55 12.66
N PRO A 158 17.79 -3.17 13.79
CA PRO A 158 17.13 -2.49 14.88
C PRO A 158 18.02 -1.40 15.49
N HIS A 159 17.39 -0.41 16.12
CA HIS A 159 18.09 0.71 16.76
C HIS A 159 18.97 0.27 17.93
N ASP A 160 18.55 -0.75 18.68
CA ASP A 160 19.20 -1.19 19.91
C ASP A 160 20.60 -1.74 19.65
N ARG A 161 21.60 -0.93 19.99
CA ARG A 161 22.99 -1.38 20.09
C ARG A 161 23.18 -2.04 21.45
N PRO A 162 23.47 -3.35 21.52
CA PRO A 162 23.81 -3.93 22.80
C PRO A 162 25.19 -3.36 23.23
N ARG A 163 25.26 -2.85 24.47
CA ARG A 163 26.37 -2.03 25.02
C ARG A 163 27.77 -2.66 24.86
N TRP A 164 27.86 -3.98 24.77
CA TRP A 164 29.10 -4.75 24.57
C TRP A 164 29.71 -4.75 23.15
N LYS A 165 29.00 -4.24 22.12
CA LYS A 165 29.45 -4.35 20.71
C LYS A 165 29.69 -3.00 20.04
N PHE A 166 30.59 -2.21 20.60
CA PHE A 166 31.03 -0.92 20.06
C PHE A 166 31.76 -1.01 18.71
N TRP A 167 32.29 -2.18 18.34
CA TRP A 167 32.95 -2.42 17.04
C TRP A 167 31.99 -2.72 15.87
N ARG A 168 30.66 -2.80 16.09
CA ARG A 168 29.74 -3.07 14.99
C ARG A 168 29.51 -1.81 14.14
N PRO A 169 29.51 -1.93 12.81
CA PRO A 169 29.22 -0.80 11.93
C PRO A 169 27.81 -0.25 12.22
N ALA A 170 27.65 1.06 12.04
CA ALA A 170 26.35 1.72 12.17
C ALA A 170 25.32 1.09 11.23
N ARG A 171 24.05 1.09 11.64
CA ARG A 171 22.93 0.69 10.77
C ARG A 171 22.92 1.56 9.52
N ARG A 172 22.60 0.97 8.37
CA ARG A 172 22.53 1.69 7.10
C ARG A 172 21.11 2.21 6.90
N ARG A 173 20.99 3.50 6.58
CA ARG A 173 19.72 4.12 6.21
C ARG A 173 19.45 3.85 4.73
N PHE A 174 18.22 3.48 4.43
CA PHE A 174 17.69 3.31 3.08
C PHE A 174 16.48 4.22 2.89
N GLU A 175 16.29 4.65 1.65
CA GLU A 175 15.20 5.52 1.26
C GLU A 175 14.55 4.96 0.00
N THR A 176 13.23 5.08 -0.08
CA THR A 176 12.46 4.72 -1.27
C THR A 176 11.40 5.76 -1.52
N GLN A 177 11.33 6.25 -2.76
CA GLN A 177 10.32 7.20 -3.19
C GLN A 177 8.99 6.46 -3.37
N ALA A 178 7.92 7.03 -2.82
CA ALA A 178 6.55 6.55 -2.95
C ALA A 178 5.74 7.63 -3.65
N VAL A 179 5.04 7.25 -4.71
CA VAL A 179 4.10 8.11 -5.43
C VAL A 179 2.76 7.40 -5.40
N LEU A 180 1.79 8.01 -4.73
CA LEU A 180 0.42 7.53 -4.62
C LEU A 180 -0.42 8.42 -5.51
N ASP A 181 -0.86 7.89 -6.65
CA ASP A 181 -1.53 8.64 -7.71
C ASP A 181 -2.87 8.00 -8.05
N TRP A 182 -3.96 8.61 -7.58
CA TRP A 182 -5.32 8.12 -7.79
C TRP A 182 -5.70 8.10 -9.27
N ASP A 183 -5.13 8.99 -10.08
CA ASP A 183 -5.39 9.06 -11.53
C ASP A 183 -4.70 7.94 -12.29
N ALA A 184 -3.68 7.31 -11.69
CA ALA A 184 -3.01 6.15 -12.26
C ALA A 184 -3.80 4.84 -12.04
N LEU A 185 -4.82 4.85 -11.18
CA LEU A 185 -5.66 3.68 -10.94
C LEU A 185 -6.60 3.45 -12.14
N PRO A 186 -6.88 2.18 -12.51
CA PRO A 186 -7.84 1.90 -13.55
C PRO A 186 -9.21 2.48 -13.15
N PRO A 187 -9.97 3.07 -14.09
CA PRO A 187 -11.24 3.70 -13.77
C PRO A 187 -12.17 2.69 -13.11
N VAL A 188 -12.65 3.07 -11.94
CA VAL A 188 -13.45 2.25 -11.03
C VAL A 188 -14.93 2.30 -11.49
N GLN A 189 -15.17 2.03 -12.77
CA GLN A 189 -16.52 1.90 -13.33
C GLN A 189 -16.76 0.44 -13.73
N ARG A 190 -17.48 -0.28 -12.87
CA ARG A 190 -17.99 -1.61 -13.22
C ARG A 190 -19.43 -1.47 -13.72
N VAL A 191 -19.64 -1.72 -15.01
CA VAL A 191 -20.99 -1.76 -15.60
C VAL A 191 -21.59 -3.13 -15.29
N GLU A 192 -22.36 -3.22 -14.21
CA GLU A 192 -23.21 -4.39 -13.97
C GLU A 192 -24.52 -4.24 -14.74
N LEU A 193 -24.66 -5.04 -15.79
CA LEU A 193 -25.88 -5.11 -16.59
C LEU A 193 -26.98 -5.78 -15.77
N MET A 194 -27.80 -5.00 -15.08
CA MET A 194 -29.01 -5.53 -14.45
C MET A 194 -29.91 -6.12 -15.54
N SER A 195 -30.26 -7.41 -15.40
CA SER A 195 -31.24 -8.01 -16.28
C SER A 195 -32.63 -7.44 -15.95
N ALA A 196 -33.56 -7.47 -16.92
CA ALA A 196 -34.95 -7.06 -16.68
C ALA A 196 -35.61 -7.84 -15.50
N HIS A 197 -35.12 -9.05 -15.21
CA HIS A 197 -35.56 -9.84 -14.06
C HIS A 197 -35.13 -9.21 -12.73
N ASP A 198 -33.91 -8.71 -12.64
CA ASP A 198 -33.39 -8.10 -11.42
C ASP A 198 -34.07 -6.75 -11.14
N LEU A 199 -34.36 -5.98 -12.19
CA LEU A 199 -35.14 -4.76 -12.10
C LEU A 199 -36.58 -5.04 -11.63
N ALA A 200 -37.25 -6.04 -12.24
CA ALA A 200 -38.58 -6.46 -11.81
C ALA A 200 -38.60 -6.99 -10.36
N LYS A 201 -37.54 -7.68 -9.94
CA LYS A 201 -37.40 -8.17 -8.55
C LYS A 201 -37.24 -7.01 -7.56
N ARG A 202 -36.48 -5.96 -7.90
CA ARG A 202 -36.37 -4.73 -7.10
C ARG A 202 -37.71 -3.98 -7.03
N GLU A 203 -38.39 -3.78 -8.15
CA GLU A 203 -39.70 -3.12 -8.17
C GLU A 203 -40.75 -3.86 -7.36
N LYS A 204 -40.78 -5.20 -7.47
CA LYS A 204 -41.63 -6.05 -6.63
C LYS A 204 -41.37 -5.81 -5.15
N GLN A 205 -40.11 -5.79 -4.72
CA GLN A 205 -39.76 -5.55 -3.31
C GLN A 205 -40.23 -4.17 -2.82
N LYS A 206 -40.06 -3.11 -3.63
CA LYS A 206 -40.56 -1.76 -3.31
C LYS A 206 -42.09 -1.76 -3.13
N LEU A 207 -42.82 -2.43 -4.01
CA LEU A 207 -44.29 -2.57 -3.91
C LEU A 207 -44.73 -3.39 -2.69
N GLU A 208 -43.97 -4.43 -2.30
CA GLU A 208 -44.29 -5.21 -1.11
C GLU A 208 -44.13 -4.39 0.18
N LEU A 209 -43.10 -3.54 0.25
CA LEU A 209 -42.90 -2.61 1.38
C LEU A 209 -44.04 -1.59 1.46
N LEU A 210 -44.39 -0.94 0.35
CA LEU A 210 -45.52 -0.01 0.26
C LEU A 210 -46.84 -0.67 0.69
N ARG A 211 -47.06 -1.92 0.27
CA ARG A 211 -48.23 -2.70 0.68
C ARG A 211 -48.24 -2.98 2.19
N GLY A 212 -47.09 -3.18 2.83
CA GLY A 212 -46.98 -3.33 4.28
C GLY A 212 -47.39 -2.06 5.02
N VAL A 213 -46.87 -0.91 4.58
CA VAL A 213 -47.18 0.40 5.15
C VAL A 213 -48.66 0.76 4.97
N LEU A 214 -49.22 0.54 3.79
CA LEU A 214 -50.65 0.76 3.53
C LEU A 214 -51.54 -0.13 4.41
N ARG A 215 -51.14 -1.39 4.63
CA ARG A 215 -51.89 -2.31 5.50
C ARG A 215 -51.87 -1.83 6.95
N TYR A 216 -50.74 -1.30 7.42
CA TYR A 216 -50.62 -0.68 8.72
C TYR A 216 -51.56 0.53 8.87
N PHE A 217 -51.53 1.47 7.92
CA PHE A 217 -52.40 2.65 7.97
C PHE A 217 -53.89 2.30 7.89
N HIS A 218 -54.26 1.33 7.06
CA HIS A 218 -55.64 0.85 6.99
C HIS A 218 -56.06 0.19 8.30
N TYR A 219 -55.21 -0.65 8.91
CA TYR A 219 -55.55 -1.30 10.17
C TYR A 219 -55.64 -0.30 11.33
N ALA A 220 -54.74 0.69 11.35
CA ALA A 220 -54.73 1.73 12.37
C ALA A 220 -55.92 2.69 12.29
N SER A 221 -56.54 2.85 11.12
CA SER A 221 -57.75 3.66 10.98
C SER A 221 -59.03 2.92 11.39
N THR A 222 -59.01 1.59 11.54
CA THR A 222 -60.21 0.79 11.84
C THR A 222 -60.30 0.27 13.27
N GLU A 223 -59.19 0.06 14.00
CA GLU A 223 -59.20 -0.59 15.31
C GLU A 223 -58.61 0.31 16.42
N PRO A 224 -59.39 0.94 17.32
CA PRO A 224 -58.90 1.96 18.25
C PRO A 224 -58.27 1.43 19.56
N ARG A 225 -57.92 0.14 19.66
CA ARG A 225 -57.46 -0.48 20.92
C ARG A 225 -55.94 -0.38 21.13
N PRO A 226 -55.46 0.32 22.19
CA PRO A 226 -54.04 0.63 22.41
C PRO A 226 -53.13 -0.58 22.61
N ASP A 227 -53.65 -1.67 23.17
CA ASP A 227 -52.85 -2.87 23.49
C ASP A 227 -52.51 -3.68 22.23
N VAL A 228 -53.44 -3.69 21.26
CA VAL A 228 -53.27 -4.36 19.97
C VAL A 228 -52.29 -3.58 19.10
N PHE A 229 -52.33 -2.24 19.15
CA PHE A 229 -51.37 -1.37 18.47
C PHE A 229 -49.92 -1.65 18.87
N ARG A 230 -49.63 -1.79 20.17
CA ARG A 230 -48.27 -2.11 20.64
C ARG A 230 -47.80 -3.46 20.11
N SER A 231 -48.66 -4.47 20.14
CA SER A 231 -48.31 -5.81 19.63
C SER A 231 -48.06 -5.83 18.11
N GLU A 232 -48.78 -5.01 17.35
CA GLU A 232 -48.63 -4.91 15.90
C GLU A 232 -47.40 -4.07 15.51
N ILE A 233 -47.11 -2.99 16.24
CA ILE A 233 -45.87 -2.21 16.10
C ILE A 233 -44.66 -3.09 16.38
N GLU A 234 -44.68 -3.89 17.45
CA GLU A 234 -43.61 -4.85 17.73
C GLU A 234 -43.44 -5.89 16.61
N ARG A 235 -44.55 -6.36 16.01
CA ARG A 235 -44.49 -7.30 14.89
C ARG A 235 -43.89 -6.66 13.64
N ILE A 236 -44.27 -5.43 13.33
CA ILE A 236 -43.76 -4.69 12.17
C ILE A 236 -42.31 -4.29 12.38
N ASN A 237 -41.93 -3.82 13.57
CA ASN A 237 -40.53 -3.51 13.89
C ASN A 237 -39.68 -4.77 13.79
N ARG A 238 -40.14 -5.92 14.29
CA ARG A 238 -39.41 -7.18 14.16
C ARG A 238 -39.28 -7.62 12.69
N ALA A 239 -40.34 -7.46 11.90
CA ALA A 239 -40.27 -7.76 10.46
C ALA A 239 -39.34 -6.79 9.71
N ALA A 240 -39.33 -5.51 10.12
CA ALA A 240 -38.46 -4.47 9.58
C ALA A 240 -36.99 -4.75 9.93
N ASP A 241 -36.72 -5.09 11.19
CA ASP A 241 -35.39 -5.48 11.69
C ASP A 241 -34.89 -6.72 10.95
N GLU A 242 -35.71 -7.76 10.80
CA GLU A 242 -35.36 -8.96 10.02
C GLU A 242 -35.10 -8.65 8.54
N THR A 243 -35.82 -7.70 7.93
CA THR A 243 -35.47 -7.25 6.58
C THR A 243 -34.18 -6.45 6.59
N GLN A 244 -33.98 -5.53 7.53
CA GLN A 244 -32.81 -4.68 7.61
C GLN A 244 -31.55 -5.53 7.87
N GLU A 245 -31.61 -6.54 8.72
CA GLU A 245 -30.53 -7.51 8.92
C GLU A 245 -30.24 -8.31 7.64
N ARG A 246 -31.28 -8.76 6.92
CA ARG A 246 -31.13 -9.41 5.60
C ARG A 246 -30.56 -8.48 4.53
N TRP A 247 -30.83 -7.19 4.62
CA TRP A 247 -30.25 -6.16 3.75
C TRP A 247 -28.81 -5.91 4.13
N ARG A 248 -28.45 -5.68 5.40
CA ARG A 248 -27.05 -5.53 5.85
C ARG A 248 -26.19 -6.74 5.48
N ALA A 249 -26.71 -7.95 5.67
CA ALA A 249 -26.01 -9.18 5.28
C ALA A 249 -25.82 -9.33 3.76
N ARG A 250 -26.63 -8.66 2.94
CA ARG A 250 -26.48 -8.63 1.47
C ARG A 250 -25.68 -7.43 0.97
N GLN A 251 -25.77 -6.29 1.64
CA GLN A 251 -25.09 -5.04 1.29
C GLN A 251 -23.59 -5.11 1.60
N GLN A 252 -23.18 -5.97 2.54
CA GLN A 252 -21.78 -6.38 2.71
C GLN A 252 -21.22 -7.22 1.54
N LEU A 253 -22.05 -7.63 0.58
CA LEU A 253 -21.64 -8.41 -0.60
C LEU A 253 -21.84 -7.65 -1.92
N ASP A 254 -22.86 -6.79 -2.03
CA ASP A 254 -23.16 -6.04 -3.25
C ASP A 254 -23.89 -4.71 -2.91
N ASP A 255 -23.25 -3.55 -3.13
CA ASP A 255 -23.97 -2.27 -3.23
C ASP A 255 -23.75 -1.64 -4.61
N PRO A 256 -24.75 -1.67 -5.52
CA PRO A 256 -24.67 -1.03 -6.83
C PRO A 256 -25.41 0.31 -6.87
N THR A 257 -24.67 1.36 -7.20
CA THR A 257 -25.17 2.69 -7.59
C THR A 257 -26.05 2.60 -8.84
N ASP A 258 -27.31 3.04 -8.75
CA ASP A 258 -28.24 3.15 -9.88
C ASP A 258 -27.76 4.24 -10.85
N VAL A 259 -27.06 3.86 -11.93
CA VAL A 259 -26.81 4.77 -13.05
C VAL A 259 -28.03 4.77 -13.97
N HIS A 260 -29.03 5.58 -13.64
CA HIS A 260 -30.00 6.02 -14.65
C HIS A 260 -29.29 6.96 -15.63
N LEU A 261 -28.66 6.39 -16.66
CA LEU A 261 -28.24 7.13 -17.85
C LEU A 261 -29.50 7.75 -18.48
N ARG A 262 -29.78 8.99 -18.11
CA ARG A 262 -30.71 9.85 -18.84
C ARG A 262 -30.04 10.14 -20.19
N TRP A 263 -30.32 9.28 -21.17
CA TRP A 263 -30.00 9.55 -22.57
C TRP A 263 -30.71 10.85 -22.97
N GLY A 264 -30.03 11.97 -22.82
CA GLY A 264 -30.38 13.21 -23.49
C GLY A 264 -30.32 12.92 -24.99
N ARG A 265 -31.41 13.24 -25.70
CA ARG A 265 -31.51 13.17 -27.16
C ARG A 265 -30.23 13.70 -27.82
N PRO A 266 -29.55 12.91 -28.66
CA PRO A 266 -28.38 13.37 -29.38
C PRO A 266 -28.82 14.06 -30.68
N GLU A 267 -29.41 15.26 -30.62
CA GLU A 267 -29.64 16.06 -31.84
C GLU A 267 -29.38 17.57 -31.74
N GLU A 268 -28.89 18.14 -30.62
CA GLU A 268 -28.66 19.61 -30.55
C GLU A 268 -27.23 20.07 -30.24
N ALA A 269 -26.25 19.17 -30.14
CA ALA A 269 -24.84 19.57 -29.90
C ALA A 269 -23.97 19.67 -31.18
N VAL A 270 -24.59 19.65 -32.37
CA VAL A 270 -23.90 20.02 -33.62
C VAL A 270 -24.13 21.51 -33.86
N GLY A 271 -23.29 22.36 -33.28
CA GLY A 271 -23.27 23.76 -33.63
C GLY A 271 -22.68 24.67 -32.57
N LYS A 272 -21.35 24.72 -32.49
CA LYS A 272 -20.55 25.97 -32.48
C LYS A 272 -19.08 25.66 -32.14
N HIS A 273 -18.32 25.34 -33.18
CA HIS A 273 -16.98 25.93 -33.27
C HIS A 273 -17.14 27.34 -33.83
N ARG A 274 -16.68 28.36 -33.09
CA ARG A 274 -15.95 29.47 -33.70
C ARG A 274 -15.18 30.32 -32.68
N VAL A 275 -13.92 30.54 -33.08
CA VAL A 275 -12.88 31.47 -32.62
C VAL A 275 -12.10 31.03 -31.40
#